data_AF-A0A6B3E6W8-F1
#
_entry.id   AF-A0A6B3E6W8-F1
#
_cell.length_a   1.000
_cell.length_b   1.000
_cell.length_c   1.000
_cell.angle_alpha   90.00
_cell.angle_beta   90.00
_cell.angle_gamma   90.00
#
_symmetry.space_group_name_H-M   'P 1'
#
loop_
_entity.id
_entity.type
_entity.pdbx_description
1 polymer ?
#
loop_
_entity_poly.entity_id
_entity_poly.type
_entity_poly.pdbx_seq_one_letter_code
_entity_poly.pdbx_strand_id
1 'polypeptide(L)' 'DVEVQVVSGRVDADDRISEPHTVPLKPVGAGPDLEGRWTYEGPLALDRTGSFGYTVRVLPAHRLLASPAELGLVAVPAEA' A
#
# COMPACT_ATOMS: atom_id res chain seq x y z
N ASP A 1 13.45 -1.18 -7.39
CA ASP A 1 12.92 -1.79 -6.16
C ASP A 1 11.69 -1.01 -5.73
N VAL A 2 10.80 -1.59 -4.92
CA VAL A 2 9.52 -0.99 -4.55
C VAL A 2 9.26 -1.08 -3.05
N GLU A 3 8.52 -0.11 -2.51
CA GLU A 3 7.91 -0.19 -1.19
C GLU A 3 6.40 -0.38 -1.34
N VAL A 4 5.90 -1.48 -0.77
CA VAL A 4 4.47 -1.76 -0.70
C VAL A 4 3.95 -1.28 0.64
N GLN A 5 2.86 -0.52 0.63
CA GLN A 5 2.29 0.08 1.83
C GLN A 5 0.80 -0.20 1.90
N VAL A 6 0.31 -0.51 3.10
CA VAL A 6 -1.10 -0.32 3.42
C VAL A 6 -1.30 1.15 3.75
N VAL A 7 -2.35 1.74 3.18
CA VAL A 7 -2.86 3.05 3.53
C VAL A 7 -4.22 2.84 4.17
N SER A 8 -4.42 3.36 5.37
CA SER A 8 -5.62 3.10 6.15
C SER A 8 -6.03 4.31 6.97
N GLY A 9 -7.29 4.34 7.39
CA GLY A 9 -7.83 5.46 8.16
C GLY A 9 -9.34 5.43 8.26
N ARG A 10 -9.90 6.55 8.76
CA ARG A 10 -11.35 6.73 8.84
C ARG A 10 -11.92 6.98 7.45
N VAL A 11 -13.09 6.43 7.17
CA VAL A 11 -13.81 6.76 5.93
C VAL A 11 -14.82 7.88 6.15
N ASP A 12 -14.92 8.79 5.20
CA ASP A 12 -15.99 9.78 5.15
C ASP A 12 -17.25 9.22 4.46
N ALA A 13 -18.25 10.07 4.23
CA ALA A 13 -19.52 9.67 3.62
C ALA A 13 -19.39 9.30 2.13
N ASP A 14 -18.26 9.62 1.50
CA ASP A 14 -17.97 9.34 0.08
C ASP A 14 -16.99 8.15 -0.06
N ASP A 15 -16.88 7.32 0.99
CA ASP A 15 -15.95 6.18 1.10
C ASP A 15 -14.47 6.54 0.90
N ARG A 16 -14.08 7.80 1.19
CA ARG A 16 -12.68 8.23 1.07
C ARG A 16 -11.97 8.09 2.40
N ILE A 17 -10.73 7.62 2.35
CA ILE A 17 -9.86 7.55 3.53
C ILE A 17 -9.42 8.98 3.91
N SER A 18 -9.83 9.39 5.11
CA SER A 18 -9.41 10.60 5.81
C SER A 18 -8.32 10.28 6.85
N GLU A 19 -7.41 11.22 7.07
CA GLU A 19 -6.27 11.07 8.00
C GLU A 19 -5.47 9.78 7.76
N PRO A 20 -4.94 9.56 6.55
CA PRO A 20 -4.31 8.29 6.21
C PRO A 20 -3.03 8.04 7.04
N HIS A 21 -2.93 6.84 7.60
CA HIS A 21 -1.69 6.29 8.12
C HIS A 21 -1.16 5.23 7.16
N THR A 22 0.17 5.14 7.06
CA THR A 22 0.83 4.20 6.15
C THR A 22 1.71 3.23 6.91
N VAL A 23 1.56 1.94 6.62
CA VAL A 23 2.38 0.87 7.20
C VAL A 23 3.07 0.11 6.07
N PRO A 24 4.42 -0.02 6.09
CA PRO A 24 5.12 -0.80 5.08
C PRO A 24 4.84 -2.29 5.25
N LEU A 25 4.52 -2.96 4.15
CA LEU A 25 4.42 -4.41 4.08
C LEU A 25 5.78 -5.03 3.77
N LYS A 26 5.95 -6.29 4.15
CA LYS A 26 7.16 -7.07 3.91
C LYS A 26 6.88 -8.17 2.90
N PRO A 27 7.77 -8.41 1.92
CA PRO A 27 7.61 -9.55 1.03
C PRO A 27 7.67 -10.83 1.87
N VAL A 28 6.82 -11.79 1.54
CA VAL A 28 6.81 -13.12 2.16
C VAL A 28 7.31 -14.16 1.18
N GLY A 29 8.00 -15.18 1.71
CA GLY A 29 8.71 -16.17 0.90
C GLY A 29 10.09 -15.70 0.46
N ALA A 30 10.76 -16.53 -0.36
CA ALA A 30 12.10 -16.26 -0.86
C ALA A 30 12.13 -15.52 -2.22
N GLY A 31 10.96 -15.21 -2.79
CA GLY A 31 10.83 -14.67 -4.13
C GLY A 31 9.40 -14.79 -4.67
N PRO A 32 9.19 -14.54 -5.97
CA PRO A 32 7.89 -14.67 -6.59
C PRO A 32 7.43 -16.13 -6.66
N ASP A 33 6.12 -16.34 -6.73
CA ASP A 33 5.52 -17.65 -6.96
C ASP A 33 5.80 -18.19 -8.38
N LEU A 34 5.28 -19.38 -8.70
CA LEU A 34 5.46 -20.02 -10.01
C LEU A 34 4.87 -19.20 -11.17
N GLU A 35 4.00 -18.25 -10.87
CA GLU A 35 3.34 -17.36 -11.84
C GLU A 35 3.99 -15.96 -11.85
N GLY A 36 5.10 -15.78 -11.13
CA GLY A 36 5.86 -14.53 -11.11
C GLY A 36 5.29 -13.47 -10.17
N ARG A 37 4.32 -13.80 -9.31
CA ARG A 37 3.70 -12.83 -8.39
C ARG A 37 4.43 -12.75 -7.07
N TRP A 38 4.49 -11.55 -6.52
CA TRP A 38 5.02 -11.28 -5.19
C TRP A 38 3.89 -11.12 -4.18
N THR A 39 4.03 -11.73 -3.02
CA THR A 39 3.11 -11.56 -1.89
C THR A 39 3.78 -10.68 -0.85
N TYR A 40 3.02 -9.72 -0.31
CA TYR A 40 3.47 -8.80 0.74
C TYR A 40 2.49 -8.84 1.91
N GLU A 41 3.02 -8.90 3.13
CA GLU A 41 2.23 -9.02 4.36
C GLU A 41 2.72 -8.06 5.44
N GLY A 42 1.83 -7.72 6.36
CA GLY A 42 2.10 -6.82 7.48
C GLY A 42 0.86 -6.61 8.33
N PRO A 43 1.03 -6.25 9.61
CA PRO A 43 -0.09 -6.06 10.51
C PRO A 43 -0.83 -4.76 10.21
N LEU A 44 -2.16 -4.79 10.34
CA LEU A 44 -3.02 -3.62 10.34
C LEU A 44 -3.89 -3.64 11.60
N ALA A 45 -3.66 -2.68 12.49
CA ALA A 45 -4.41 -2.58 13.75
C ALA A 45 -5.74 -1.84 13.53
N LEU A 46 -6.84 -2.45 13.95
CA LEU A 46 -8.16 -1.83 14.02
C LEU A 46 -8.40 -1.35 15.45
N ASP A 47 -7.82 -0.19 15.79
CA ASP A 47 -7.74 0.32 17.17
C ASP A 47 -8.92 1.22 17.58
N ARG A 48 -9.89 1.42 16.69
CA ARG A 48 -11.06 2.30 16.89
C ARG A 48 -12.33 1.65 16.40
N THR A 49 -13.45 2.06 16.97
CA THR A 49 -14.79 1.63 16.55
C THR A 49 -15.30 2.47 15.36
N GLY A 50 -16.17 1.87 14.55
CA GLY A 50 -16.78 2.52 13.38
C GLY A 50 -16.22 2.03 12.05
N SER A 51 -16.61 2.70 10.96
CA SER A 51 -16.16 2.37 9.62
C SER A 51 -14.65 2.58 9.46
N PHE A 52 -13.99 1.63 8.82
CA PHE A 52 -12.55 1.61 8.62
C PHE A 52 -12.22 1.32 7.16
N GLY A 53 -11.42 2.19 6.55
CA GLY A 53 -10.99 2.05 5.16
C GLY A 53 -9.52 1.64 5.09
N TYR A 54 -9.20 0.77 4.13
CA TYR A 54 -7.83 0.48 3.77
C TYR A 54 -7.69 0.27 2.26
N THR A 55 -6.50 0.55 1.77
CA THR A 55 -6.07 0.24 0.41
C THR A 55 -4.57 -0.08 0.41
N VAL A 56 -4.05 -0.58 -0.71
CA VAL A 56 -2.63 -0.86 -0.88
C VAL A 56 -2.10 0.04 -1.99
N ARG A 57 -0.92 0.61 -1.78
CA ARG A 57 -0.17 1.31 -2.82
C ARG A 57 1.24 0.74 -2.96
N VAL A 58 1.78 0.81 -4.16
CA VAL A 58 3.14 0.43 -4.49
C VAL A 58 3.89 1.68 -4.94
N LEU A 59 5.00 1.98 -4.28
CA LEU A 59 5.81 3.15 -4.56
C LEU A 59 7.21 2.73 -5.03
N PRO A 60 7.84 3.48 -5.96
CA PRO A 60 9.25 3.33 -6.24
C PRO A 60 10.10 3.49 -4.96
N ALA A 61 11.03 2.58 -4.73
CA ALA A 61 11.97 2.64 -3.62
C ALA A 61 13.40 2.55 -4.15
N HIS A 62 14.18 3.61 -3.97
CA HIS A 62 15.60 3.62 -4.25
C HIS A 62 16.28 4.75 -3.50
N ARG A 63 17.49 4.52 -2.96
CA ARG A 63 18.23 5.48 -2.12
C ARG A 63 18.55 6.82 -2.78
N LEU A 64 18.47 6.89 -4.11
CA LEU A 64 18.79 8.09 -4.89
C LEU A 64 17.54 8.90 -5.27
N LEU A 65 16.33 8.42 -4.95
CA LEU A 65 15.11 9.20 -5.16
C LEU A 65 14.99 10.27 -4.07
N ALA A 66 14.75 11.51 -4.48
CA ALA A 66 14.41 12.60 -3.57
C ALA A 66 13.00 12.43 -2.99
N SER A 67 12.09 11.76 -3.73
CA SER A 67 10.78 11.37 -3.20
C SER A 67 10.19 10.17 -3.94
N PRO A 68 9.22 9.45 -3.34
CA PRO A 68 8.50 8.37 -4.03
C PRO A 68 7.73 8.82 -5.28
N ALA A 69 7.42 10.12 -5.40
CA ALA A 69 6.69 10.69 -6.53
C ALA A 69 7.60 11.14 -7.70
N GLU A 70 8.92 11.09 -7.53
CA GLU A 70 9.88 11.67 -8.49
C GLU A 70 9.78 11.06 -9.90
N LEU A 71 9.53 9.74 -9.99
CA LEU A 71 9.49 9.05 -11.28
C LEU A 71 8.21 9.28 -12.10
N GLY A 72 7.18 9.93 -11.53
CA GLY A 72 5.92 10.18 -12.22
C GLY A 72 5.13 8.92 -12.63
N LEU A 73 5.47 7.75 -12.06
CA LEU A 73 4.82 6.48 -12.36
C LEU A 73 3.57 6.33 -11.49
N VAL A 74 2.41 6.41 -12.12
CA VAL A 74 1.11 6.18 -11.47
C VAL A 74 0.41 5.04 -12.19
N ALA A 75 0.02 4.02 -11.44
CA ALA A 75 -0.83 2.94 -11.90
C ALA A 75 -2.00 2.77 -10.93
N VAL A 76 -3.17 2.49 -11.46
CA VAL A 76 -4.35 2.10 -10.69
C VAL A 76 -4.59 0.60 -10.88
N PRO A 77 -5.25 -0.09 -9.93
CA PRO A 77 -5.71 -1.45 -10.16
C PRO A 77 -6.51 -1.52 -11.47
N ALA A 78 -6.33 -2.60 -12.23
CA ALA A 78 -7.20 -2.87 -13.39
C ALA A 78 -8.64 -3.01 -12.90
N GLU A 79 -9.58 -2.46 -13.67
CA GLU A 79 -11.01 -2.68 -13.41
C GLU A 79 -11.33 -4.17 -13.53
N ALA A 80 -12.18 -4.68 -12.63
CA ALA A 80 -12.55 -6.09 -12.54
C ALA A 80 -13.60 -6.48 -13.60
#